data_AF-D6LIK3-F1
#
_entry.id   AF-D6LIK3-F1
#
_cell.length_a   1.000
_cell.length_b   1.000
_cell.length_c   1.000
_cell.angle_alpha   90.00
_cell.angle_beta   90.00
_cell.angle_gamma   90.00
#
_symmetry.space_group_name_H-M   'P 1'
#
loop_
_entity.id
_entity.type
_entity.pdbx_description
1 polymer ?
#
loop_
_entity_poly.entity_id
_entity_poly.type
_entity_poly.pdbx_seq_one_letter_code
_entity_poly.pdbx_strand_id
1 'polypeptide(L)' 'MIKYIIEVQTKDRSFKAYLFRKDYLNENEVEEEKIRFCKELREDYKKANSNIEIIESRIRVDE' A
#
# COMPACT_ATOMS: atom_id res chain seq x y z
N MET A 1 -13.68 -13.67 -3.88
CA MET A 1 -12.33 -13.19 -3.53
C MET A 1 -12.46 -11.71 -3.30
N ILE A 2 -12.16 -11.24 -2.10
CA ILE A 2 -12.31 -9.84 -1.72
C ILE A 2 -11.15 -9.07 -2.32
N LYS A 3 -11.47 -7.98 -3.04
CA LYS A 3 -10.49 -7.10 -3.65
C LYS A 3 -10.30 -5.90 -2.74
N TYR A 4 -9.05 -5.62 -2.41
CA TYR A 4 -8.64 -4.47 -1.65
C TYR A 4 -7.87 -3.50 -2.55
N ILE A 5 -8.12 -2.21 -2.39
CA ILE A 5 -7.32 -1.15 -2.97
C ILE A 5 -6.41 -0.60 -1.87
N ILE A 6 -5.11 -0.66 -2.14
CA ILE A 6 -4.08 0.03 -1.34
C ILE A 6 -3.77 1.33 -2.07
N GLU A 7 -4.10 2.46 -1.45
CA GLU A 7 -3.83 3.79 -1.97
C GLU A 7 -2.70 4.43 -1.15
N VAL A 8 -1.59 4.76 -1.82
CA VAL A 8 -0.46 5.45 -1.19
C VAL A 8 -0.29 6.80 -1.83
N GLN A 9 -0.38 7.85 -1.04
CA GLN A 9 -0.11 9.20 -1.46
C GLN A 9 1.31 9.60 -1.05
N THR A 10 2.07 10.06 -2.02
CA THR A 10 3.40 10.63 -1.82
C THR A 10 3.36 12.10 -2.15
N LYS A 11 4.47 12.81 -1.89
CA LYS A 11 4.59 14.23 -2.21
C LYS A 11 4.35 14.54 -3.69
N ASP A 12 4.80 13.66 -4.58
CA ASP A 12 4.83 13.94 -6.02
C ASP A 12 3.73 13.21 -6.80
N ARG A 13 3.14 12.14 -6.26
CA ARG A 13 2.19 11.26 -6.97
C ARG A 13 1.38 10.36 -6.03
N SER A 14 0.37 9.69 -6.58
CA SER A 14 -0.41 8.68 -5.90
C SER A 14 -0.24 7.32 -6.57
N PHE A 15 -0.17 6.26 -5.77
CA PHE A 15 -0.09 4.88 -6.20
C PHE A 15 -1.35 4.14 -5.79
N LYS A 16 -1.76 3.21 -6.65
CA LYS A 16 -2.81 2.24 -6.34
C LYS A 16 -2.27 0.85 -6.59
N ALA A 17 -2.43 -0.01 -5.61
CA ALA A 17 -2.18 -1.44 -5.74
C ALA A 17 -3.43 -2.22 -5.36
N TYR A 18 -3.51 -3.45 -5.87
CA TYR A 18 -4.62 -4.33 -5.64
C TYR A 18 -4.15 -5.56 -4.86
N LEU A 19 -4.81 -5.82 -3.74
CA LEU A 19 -4.58 -6.99 -2.92
C LEU A 19 -5.83 -7.87 -2.98
N PHE A 20 -5.66 -9.16 -3.23
CA PHE A 20 -6.76 -10.10 -3.32
C PHE A 20 -6.67 -11.11 -2.17
N ARG A 21 -7.74 -11.22 -1.38
CA ARG A 21 -7.81 -12.13 -0.22
C ARG A 21 -9.07 -13.00 -0.31
N LYS A 22 -9.02 -14.16 0.34
CA LYS A 22 -10.20 -15.03 0.48
C LYS A 22 -11.15 -14.48 1.56
N ASP A 23 -10.58 -13.98 2.65
CA ASP A 23 -11.30 -13.49 3.83
C ASP A 23 -11.03 -11.99 4.07
N TYR A 24 -11.86 -11.36 4.90
CA TYR A 24 -11.69 -9.96 5.25
C TYR A 24 -10.45 -9.76 6.13
N LEU A 25 -9.65 -8.74 5.84
CA LEU A 25 -8.57 -8.29 6.72
C LEU A 25 -9.16 -7.69 8.00
N ASN A 26 -8.62 -8.10 9.14
CA ASN A 26 -8.84 -7.39 10.40
C ASN A 26 -7.96 -6.13 10.50
N GLU A 27 -8.17 -5.30 11.53
CA GLU A 27 -7.45 -4.03 11.70
C GLU A 27 -5.92 -4.21 11.79
N ASN A 28 -5.45 -5.27 12.47
CA ASN A 28 -4.02 -5.56 12.58
C ASN A 28 -3.44 -5.97 11.23
N GLU A 29 -4.14 -6.86 10.50
CA GLU A 29 -3.72 -7.26 9.16
C GLU A 29 -3.71 -6.08 8.18
N VAL A 30 -4.69 -5.19 8.26
CA VAL A 30 -4.71 -3.96 7.45
C VAL A 30 -3.46 -3.12 7.71
N GLU A 31 -3.07 -2.96 8.98
CA GLU A 31 -1.89 -2.15 9.32
C GLU A 31 -0.58 -2.84 8.89
N GLU A 32 -0.47 -4.16 9.08
CA GLU A 32 0.68 -4.93 8.59
C GLU A 32 0.83 -4.84 7.07
N GLU A 33 -0.27 -4.93 6.32
CA GLU A 33 -0.29 -4.81 4.86
C GLU A 33 0.14 -3.41 4.40
N LYS A 34 -0.31 -2.34 5.08
CA LYS A 34 0.15 -0.96 4.80
C LYS A 34 1.65 -0.83 5.01
N ILE A 35 2.16 -1.33 6.13
CA ILE A 35 3.59 -1.25 6.47
C ILE A 35 4.41 -2.02 5.42
N ARG A 36 3.98 -3.24 5.07
CA ARG A 36 4.67 -4.07 4.07
C ARG A 36 4.73 -3.35 2.72
N PHE A 37 3.59 -2.87 2.23
CA PHE A 37 3.53 -2.19 0.94
C PHE A 37 4.36 -0.90 0.90
N CYS A 38 4.31 -0.09 1.96
CA CYS A 38 5.13 1.12 2.04
C CYS A 38 6.63 0.81 2.09
N LYS A 39 7.03 -0.28 2.74
CA LYS A 39 8.42 -0.73 2.79
C LYS A 39 8.91 -1.19 1.43
N GLU A 40 8.14 -2.03 0.74
CA GLU A 40 8.44 -2.50 -0.61
C GLU A 40 8.58 -1.31 -1.58
N LEU A 41 7.64 -0.36 -1.53
CA LEU A 41 7.69 0.85 -2.34
C LEU A 41 8.97 1.67 -2.10
N ARG A 42 9.36 1.87 -0.83
CA ARG A 42 10.62 2.57 -0.50
C ARG A 42 11.84 1.83 -1.00
N GLU A 43 11.86 0.50 -0.88
CA GLU A 43 12.98 -0.33 -1.36
C GLU A 43 13.13 -0.25 -2.87
N ASP A 44 12.02 -0.27 -3.62
CA ASP A 44 12.06 -0.18 -5.08
C ASP A 44 12.54 1.19 -5.57
N TYR A 45 12.12 2.26 -4.91
CA TYR A 45 12.64 3.61 -5.19
C TYR A 45 14.12 3.71 -4.88
N LYS A 46 14.56 3.15 -3.76
CA LYS A 46 15.98 3.10 -3.38
C LYS A 46 16.81 2.35 -4.43
N LYS A 47 16.32 1.22 -4.96
CA LYS A 47 16.98 0.48 -6.06
C LYS A 47 17.09 1.32 -7.33
N ALA A 48 16.12 2.20 -7.60
CA ALA A 48 16.14 3.12 -8.73
C ALA A 48 16.97 4.41 -8.49
N ASN A 49 17.77 4.47 -7.40
CA ASN A 49 18.49 5.68 -6.96
C ASN A 49 17.59 6.91 -6.76
N SER A 50 16.32 6.68 -6.40
CA SER A 50 15.35 7.73 -6.07
C SER A 50 14.97 7.63 -4.60
N ASN A 51 14.54 8.75 -4.02
CA ASN A 51 13.86 8.75 -2.73
C ASN A 51 12.34 8.90 -2.94
N ILE A 52 11.55 8.50 -1.95
CA ILE A 52 10.10 8.66 -1.95
C ILE A 52 9.62 9.08 -0.56
N GLU A 53 8.84 10.16 -0.51
CA GLU A 53 8.23 10.64 0.73
C GLU A 53 6.75 10.26 0.74
N ILE A 54 6.41 9.26 1.56
CA ILE A 54 5.04 8.77 1.74
C ILE A 54 4.34 9.65 2.77
N ILE A 55 3.24 10.28 2.38
CA ILE A 55 2.42 11.16 3.23
C ILE A 55 1.32 10.34 3.91
N GLU A 56 0.65 9.49 3.13
CA GLU A 56 -0.50 8.72 3.62
C GLU A 56 -0.59 7.36 2.93
N SER A 57 -1.08 6.37 3.66
CA SER A 57 -1.48 5.07 3.10
C SER A 57 -2.84 4.63 3.65
N ARG A 58 -3.70 4.14 2.74
CA ARG A 58 -5.05 3.66 3.08
C ARG A 58 -5.30 2.33 2.38
N ILE A 59 -6.04 1.46 3.05
CA ILE A 59 -6.55 0.22 2.46
C ILE A 59 -8.06 0.25 2.59
N ARG A 60 -8.76 -0.06 1.50
CA ARG A 60 -10.22 -0.19 1.46
C ARG A 60 -10.64 -1.38 0.61
N VAL A 61 -11.82 -1.91 0.88
CA VAL A 61 -12.45 -2.91 0.02
C VAL A 61 -12.95 -2.21 -1.26
N ASP A 62 -12.71 -2.85 -2.41
CA ASP A 62 -13.29 -2.48 -3.70
C ASP A 62 -14.66 -3.16 -3.78
N GLU A 63 -15.71 -2.43 -3.41
CA GLU A 63 -17.12 -2.88 -3.45
C GLU A 63 -17.70 -2.83 -4.87
#